data_AF-A0A0R2Q531-F1
#
_entry.id   AF-A0A0R2Q531-F1
#
_cell.length_a   1.000
_cell.length_b   1.000
_cell.length_c   1.000
_cell.angle_alpha   90.00
_cell.angle_beta   90.00
_cell.angle_gamma   90.00
#
_symmetry.space_group_name_H-M   'P 1'
#
loop_
_entity.id
_entity.type
_entity.pdbx_description
1 polymer ?
#
loop_
_entity_poly.entity_id
_entity_poly.type
_entity_poly.pdbx_seq_one_letter_code
_entity_poly.pdbx_strand_id
1 'polypeptide(L)'
;MVDSFLDTALRSGLVLSERERDQYLEEMVIFARLVGIDEEKVPRSVAQLDKYFIDIKDELYASDDAKRAALFIALPPLPPLLRFGTPIAPLWGGITSIAAASLPKWAKSLYAWPTLPGQDVATNIALRSLRSALLLVPEGLRQTPEMKFAFAQVGLEK
;
A
#
# COMPACT_ATOMS: atom_id res chain seq x y z
N MET A 1 -3.97 0.07 6.73
CA MET A 1 -4.10 -0.59 5.40
C MET A 1 -4.92 0.26 4.44
N VAL A 2 -6.13 0.69 4.80
CA VAL A 2 -7.00 1.52 3.95
C VAL A 2 -6.31 2.83 3.50
N ASP A 3 -5.77 3.59 4.45
CA ASP A 3 -4.99 4.81 4.18
C ASP A 3 -3.87 4.61 3.15
N SER A 4 -2.97 3.67 3.44
CA SER A 4 -1.83 3.35 2.57
C SER A 4 -2.24 2.92 1.16
N PHE A 5 -3.41 2.29 1.00
CA PHE A 5 -3.91 1.91 -0.32
C PHE A 5 -4.39 3.12 -1.11
N LEU A 6 -5.14 4.02 -0.49
CA LEU A 6 -5.58 5.27 -1.11
C LEU A 6 -4.39 6.14 -1.49
N ASP A 7 -3.46 6.39 -0.56
CA ASP A 7 -2.25 7.20 -0.80
C ASP A 7 -1.41 6.63 -1.94
N THR A 8 -1.09 5.33 -1.88
CA THR A 8 -0.26 4.67 -2.89
C THR A 8 -0.93 4.67 -4.26
N ALA A 9 -2.25 4.45 -4.34
CA ALA A 9 -2.98 4.48 -5.60
C ALA A 9 -2.92 5.87 -6.25
N LEU A 10 -3.20 6.93 -5.49
CA LEU A 10 -3.13 8.31 -5.96
C LEU A 10 -1.72 8.68 -6.42
N ARG A 11 -0.69 8.37 -5.63
CA ARG A 11 0.71 8.68 -5.95
C ARG A 11 1.22 7.88 -7.16
N SER A 12 0.70 6.67 -7.36
CA SER A 12 0.95 5.84 -8.54
C SER A 12 0.19 6.32 -9.79
N GLY A 13 -0.61 7.38 -9.70
CA GLY A 13 -1.28 8.03 -10.83
C GLY A 13 -2.73 7.61 -11.05
N LEU A 14 -3.40 7.02 -10.06
CA LEU A 14 -4.87 6.95 -10.07
C LEU A 14 -5.43 8.36 -9.85
N VAL A 15 -6.42 8.74 -10.66
CA VAL A 15 -7.10 10.04 -10.53
C VAL A 15 -8.46 9.80 -9.89
N LEU A 16 -8.63 10.33 -8.68
CA LEU A 16 -9.91 10.36 -7.96
C LEU A 16 -10.19 11.79 -7.51
N SER A 17 -11.42 12.25 -7.71
CA SER A 17 -11.97 13.45 -7.09
C SER A 17 -12.01 13.32 -5.57
N GLU A 18 -12.11 14.44 -4.86
CA GLU A 18 -12.24 14.43 -3.39
C GLU A 18 -13.43 13.58 -2.93
N ARG A 19 -14.56 13.70 -3.64
CA ARG A 19 -15.77 12.91 -3.37
C ARG A 19 -15.55 11.41 -3.55
N GLU A 20 -14.80 10.99 -4.56
CA GLU A 20 -14.51 9.57 -4.79
C GLU A 20 -13.56 8.99 -3.72
N ARG A 21 -12.66 9.82 -3.17
CA ARG A 21 -11.78 9.41 -2.07
C ARG A 21 -12.57 9.19 -0.78
N ASP A 22 -13.49 10.12 -0.46
CA ASP A 22 -14.38 9.96 0.68
C ASP A 22 -15.34 8.78 0.48
N GLN A 23 -15.86 8.58 -0.73
CA GLN A 23 -16.68 7.43 -1.08
C GLN A 23 -15.93 6.10 -0.85
N TYR A 24 -14.67 6.00 -1.27
CA TYR A 24 -13.84 4.82 -0.99
C TYR A 24 -13.72 4.55 0.52
N LEU A 25 -13.51 5.59 1.33
CA LEU A 25 -13.38 5.43 2.78
C LEU A 25 -14.71 5.03 3.45
N GLU A 26 -15.82 5.59 3.01
CA GLU A 26 -17.17 5.18 3.45
C GLU A 26 -17.42 3.69 3.13
N GLU A 27 -17.05 3.24 1.93
CA GLU A 27 -17.17 1.82 1.55
C GLU A 27 -16.30 0.90 2.42
N MET A 28 -15.14 1.37 2.87
CA MET A 28 -14.25 0.61 3.75
C MET A 28 -14.77 0.48 5.20
N VAL A 29 -15.79 1.24 5.60
CA VAL A 29 -16.48 1.02 6.89
C VAL A 29 -17.12 -0.36 6.93
N ILE A 30 -17.68 -0.82 5.81
CA ILE A 30 -18.27 -2.17 5.71
C ILE A 30 -17.20 -3.22 5.99
N PHE A 31 -16.01 -3.08 5.39
CA PHE A 31 -14.88 -3.97 5.65
C PHE A 31 -14.50 -3.99 7.13
N ALA A 32 -14.36 -2.80 7.75
CA ALA A 32 -14.02 -2.68 9.16
C ALA A 32 -15.04 -3.40 10.07
N ARG A 33 -16.34 -3.21 9.81
CA ARG A 33 -17.42 -3.89 10.55
C ARG A 33 -17.35 -5.41 10.38
N LEU A 34 -17.08 -5.90 9.17
CA LEU A 34 -17.00 -7.34 8.89
C LEU A 34 -15.84 -8.03 9.62
N VAL A 35 -14.78 -7.30 9.96
CA VAL A 35 -13.65 -7.82 10.76
C VAL A 35 -13.79 -7.50 12.26
N GLY A 36 -14.96 -7.03 12.71
CA GLY A 36 -15.30 -6.83 14.12
C GLY A 36 -14.90 -5.47 14.70
N ILE A 37 -14.58 -4.47 13.87
CA ILE A 37 -14.33 -3.10 14.32
C ILE A 37 -15.67 -2.37 14.44
N ASP A 38 -15.85 -1.67 15.56
CA ASP A 38 -16.99 -0.78 15.80
C ASP A 38 -17.01 0.36 14.78
N GLU A 39 -18.09 0.47 14.00
CA GLU A 39 -18.23 1.42 12.90
C GLU A 39 -18.20 2.89 13.34
N GLU A 40 -18.54 3.19 14.61
CA GLU A 40 -18.46 4.54 15.16
C GLU A 40 -17.01 5.02 15.31
N LYS A 41 -16.05 4.10 15.36
CA LYS A 41 -14.62 4.38 15.52
C LYS A 41 -13.87 4.44 14.19
N VAL A 42 -14.54 4.17 13.07
CA VAL A 42 -13.91 4.06 11.75
C VAL A 42 -14.03 5.39 11.00
N PRO A 43 -12.92 5.99 10.54
CA PRO A 43 -12.96 7.19 9.71
C PRO A 43 -13.70 6.96 8.39
N ARG A 44 -14.55 7.92 8.03
CA ARG A 44 -15.44 7.88 6.84
C ARG A 44 -15.04 8.81 5.71
N SER A 45 -14.02 9.64 5.94
CA SER A 45 -13.53 10.64 4.99
C SER A 45 -12.04 10.87 5.18
N VAL A 46 -11.40 11.49 4.19
CA VAL A 46 -9.96 11.81 4.25
C VAL A 46 -9.68 12.70 5.46
N ALA A 47 -10.53 13.70 5.71
CA ALA A 47 -10.37 14.60 6.85
C ALA A 47 -10.45 13.88 8.20
N GLN A 48 -11.37 12.91 8.34
CA GLN A 48 -11.48 12.10 9.56
C GLN A 48 -10.29 11.15 9.71
N LEU A 49 -9.77 10.60 8.60
CA LEU A 49 -8.63 9.70 8.61
C LEU A 49 -7.34 10.44 8.99
N ASP A 50 -7.13 11.65 8.46
CA ASP A 50 -6.04 12.54 8.84
C ASP A 50 -6.11 12.87 10.34
N LYS A 51 -7.30 13.23 10.83
CA LYS A 51 -7.52 13.48 12.26
C LYS A 51 -7.18 12.25 13.10
N TYR A 52 -7.65 11.07 12.70
CA TYR A 52 -7.36 9.82 13.40
C TYR A 52 -5.85 9.61 13.56
N PHE A 53 -5.07 9.74 12.49
CA PHE A 53 -3.61 9.60 12.60
C PHE A 53 -2.96 10.69 13.44
N ILE A 54 -3.44 11.94 13.39
CA ILE A 54 -2.96 13.00 14.29
C ILE A 54 -3.17 12.60 15.75
N ASP A 55 -4.34 12.04 16.07
CA ASP A 55 -4.71 11.68 17.44
C ASP A 55 -3.89 10.47 17.95
N ILE A 56 -3.64 9.45 17.10
CA ILE A 56 -2.95 8.22 17.54
C ILE A 56 -1.44 8.23 17.37
N LYS A 57 -0.85 9.13 16.56
CA LYS A 57 0.58 9.07 16.16
C LYS A 57 1.54 8.99 17.35
N ASP A 58 1.22 9.66 18.45
CA ASP A 58 2.10 9.79 19.62
C ASP A 58 2.05 8.51 20.50
N GLU A 59 1.07 7.64 20.27
CA GLU A 59 0.97 6.31 20.89
C GLU A 59 1.72 5.23 20.07
N LEU A 60 2.12 5.54 18.83
CA LEU A 60 2.75 4.58 17.93
C LEU A 60 4.25 4.48 18.14
N TYR A 61 4.74 3.25 18.24
CA TYR A 61 6.17 2.94 18.24
C TYR A 61 6.46 1.66 17.46
N ALA A 62 7.63 1.57 16.83
CA ALA A 62 8.07 0.32 16.21
C ALA A 62 8.73 -0.56 17.28
N SER A 63 7.99 -1.56 17.76
CA SER A 63 8.53 -2.59 18.63
C SER A 63 9.61 -3.42 17.94
N ASP A 64 10.38 -4.18 18.71
CA ASP A 64 11.37 -5.09 18.13
C ASP A 64 10.72 -6.16 17.22
N ASP A 65 9.51 -6.62 17.57
CA ASP A 65 8.74 -7.52 16.72
C ASP A 65 8.30 -6.85 15.41
N ALA A 66 7.87 -5.59 15.46
CA ALA A 66 7.51 -4.83 14.26
C ALA A 66 8.72 -4.65 13.34
N LYS A 67 9.90 -4.34 13.90
CA LYS A 67 11.15 -4.23 13.14
C LYS A 67 11.59 -5.56 12.55
N ARG A 68 11.47 -6.66 13.31
CA ARG A 68 11.73 -8.03 12.80
C ARG A 68 10.78 -8.40 11.66
N ALA A 69 9.49 -8.10 11.80
CA ALA A 69 8.49 -8.35 10.77
C ALA A 69 8.78 -7.52 9.50
N ALA A 70 9.08 -6.24 9.65
CA ALA A 70 9.47 -5.38 8.53
C ALA A 70 10.72 -5.91 7.81
N LEU A 71 11.74 -6.34 8.56
CA LEU A 71 12.95 -6.94 7.99
C LEU A 71 12.66 -8.26 7.28
N PHE A 72 11.80 -9.11 7.85
CA PHE A 72 11.39 -10.37 7.23
C PHE A 72 10.62 -10.14 5.92
N ILE A 73 9.72 -9.15 5.88
CA ILE A 73 9.01 -8.77 4.65
C ILE A 73 9.98 -8.20 3.61
N ALA A 74 10.92 -7.35 4.03
CA ALA A 74 11.87 -6.70 3.13
C ALA A 74 12.92 -7.68 2.57
N LEU A 75 13.40 -8.60 3.42
CA LEU A 75 14.43 -9.58 3.11
C LEU A 75 13.93 -10.99 3.44
N PRO A 76 12.94 -11.51 2.69
CA PRO A 76 12.36 -12.81 2.99
C PRO A 76 13.41 -13.91 2.84
N PRO A 77 13.33 -14.98 3.66
CA PRO A 77 14.17 -16.14 3.46
C PRO A 77 13.82 -16.78 2.12
N LEU A 78 14.80 -16.83 1.21
CA LEU A 78 14.67 -17.45 -0.10
C LEU A 78 15.61 -18.66 -0.17
N PRO A 79 15.19 -19.78 -0.78
CA PRO A 79 16.10 -20.88 -1.11
C PRO A 79 17.32 -20.36 -1.89
N PRO A 80 18.55 -20.87 -1.65
CA PRO A 80 19.76 -20.33 -2.29
C PRO A 80 19.69 -20.26 -3.81
N LEU A 81 19.11 -21.28 -4.46
CA LEU A 81 18.91 -21.30 -5.91
C LEU A 81 18.00 -20.17 -6.39
N LEU A 82 16.96 -19.83 -5.63
CA LEU A 82 16.06 -18.74 -5.97
C LEU A 82 16.74 -17.38 -5.72
N ARG A 83 17.48 -17.26 -4.60
CA ARG A 83 18.18 -16.03 -4.20
C ARG A 83 19.32 -15.63 -5.13
N PHE A 84 20.12 -16.61 -5.57
CA PHE A 84 21.34 -16.36 -6.35
C PHE A 84 21.23 -16.81 -7.81
N GLY A 85 20.27 -17.66 -8.15
CA GLY A 85 20.04 -18.14 -9.51
C GLY A 85 19.00 -17.36 -10.32
N THR A 86 18.32 -16.38 -9.70
CA THR A 86 17.30 -15.55 -10.38
C THR A 86 17.39 -14.09 -9.93
N PRO A 87 16.83 -13.12 -10.69
CA PRO A 87 16.83 -11.72 -10.29
C PRO A 87 15.76 -11.38 -9.22
N ILE A 88 15.09 -12.36 -8.60
CA ILE A 88 13.97 -12.10 -7.69
C ILE A 88 14.40 -11.33 -6.44
N ALA A 89 15.57 -11.61 -5.88
CA ALA A 89 16.05 -10.95 -4.66
C ALA A 89 16.27 -9.44 -4.87
N PRO A 90 17.03 -8.98 -5.88
CA PRO A 90 17.15 -7.54 -6.14
C PRO A 90 15.82 -6.91 -6.62
N LEU A 91 14.99 -7.64 -7.38
CA LEU A 91 13.66 -7.14 -7.77
C LEU A 91 12.79 -6.86 -6.53
N TRP A 92 12.72 -7.81 -5.60
CA TRP A 92 11.99 -7.68 -4.34
C TRP A 92 12.57 -6.56 -3.46
N GLY A 93 13.90 -6.45 -3.40
CA GLY A 93 14.58 -5.35 -2.72
C GLY A 93 14.17 -3.97 -3.28
N GLY A 94 13.99 -3.84 -4.59
CA GLY A 94 13.48 -2.64 -5.23
C GLY A 94 12.03 -2.33 -4.82
N ILE A 95 11.14 -3.32 -4.89
CA ILE A 95 9.72 -3.17 -4.52
C ILE A 95 9.57 -2.76 -3.04
N THR A 96 10.29 -3.46 -2.15
CA THR A 96 10.24 -3.20 -0.71
C THR A 96 10.85 -1.85 -0.34
N SER A 97 11.88 -1.40 -1.06
CA SER A 97 12.44 -0.05 -0.90
C SER A 97 11.46 1.04 -1.32
N ILE A 98 10.71 0.83 -2.42
CA ILE A 98 9.64 1.76 -2.84
C ILE A 98 8.52 1.81 -1.79
N ALA A 99 8.12 0.65 -1.25
CA ALA A 99 7.11 0.56 -0.20
C ALA A 99 7.56 1.25 1.11
N ALA A 100 8.80 1.06 1.53
CA ALA A 100 9.34 1.74 2.71
C ALA A 100 9.46 3.26 2.48
N ALA A 101 9.86 3.67 1.26
CA ALA A 101 9.95 5.09 0.90
C ALA A 101 8.57 5.77 0.82
N SER A 102 7.50 5.02 0.49
CA SER A 102 6.14 5.55 0.39
C SER A 102 5.51 5.84 1.75
N LEU A 103 6.03 5.30 2.85
CA LEU A 103 5.57 5.62 4.20
C LEU A 103 5.59 7.13 4.48
N PRO A 104 4.66 7.65 5.31
CA PRO A 104 4.72 9.04 5.77
C PRO A 104 5.97 9.26 6.64
N LYS A 105 6.44 10.51 6.71
CA LYS A 105 7.71 10.87 7.39
C LYS A 105 7.76 10.39 8.84
N TRP A 106 6.65 10.54 9.59
CA TRP A 106 6.57 10.10 10.98
C TRP A 106 6.69 8.56 11.10
N ALA A 107 6.11 7.79 10.16
CA ALA A 107 6.23 6.33 10.18
C ALA A 107 7.64 5.89 9.81
N LYS A 108 8.29 6.56 8.85
CA LYS A 108 9.71 6.34 8.51
C LYS A 108 10.61 6.50 9.73
N SER A 109 10.38 7.52 10.56
CA SER A 109 11.18 7.70 11.78
C SER A 109 11.01 6.57 12.80
N LEU A 110 9.83 5.94 12.91
CA LEU A 110 9.64 4.79 13.81
C LEU A 110 10.55 3.61 13.45
N TYR A 111 10.78 3.40 12.15
CA TYR A 111 11.62 2.31 11.62
C TYR A 111 13.07 2.73 11.35
N ALA A 112 13.49 3.93 11.77
CA ALA A 112 14.80 4.51 11.45
C ALA A 112 15.12 4.54 9.93
N TRP A 113 14.09 4.66 9.09
CA TRP A 113 14.25 4.78 7.65
C TRP A 113 14.73 6.19 7.29
N PRO A 114 15.76 6.34 6.44
CA PRO A 114 16.31 7.65 6.10
C PRO A 114 15.28 8.52 5.40
N THR A 115 15.24 9.81 5.76
CA THR A 115 14.44 10.81 5.06
C THR A 115 15.34 11.85 4.41
N LEU A 116 15.35 11.87 3.07
CA LEU A 116 16.18 12.79 2.29
C LEU A 116 15.32 13.92 1.69
N PRO A 117 15.87 15.14 1.53
CA PRO A 117 15.18 16.21 0.80
C PRO A 117 14.79 15.77 -0.62
N GLY A 118 13.54 16.06 -1.02
CA GLY A 118 13.05 15.72 -2.37
C GLY A 118 12.72 14.25 -2.61
N GLN A 119 12.91 13.36 -1.63
CA GLN A 119 12.66 11.91 -1.78
C GLN A 119 11.24 11.60 -2.27
N ASP A 120 10.24 12.37 -1.85
CA ASP A 120 8.83 12.07 -2.14
C ASP A 120 8.55 12.18 -3.66
N VAL A 121 9.26 13.07 -4.37
CA VAL A 121 9.19 13.16 -5.84
C VAL A 121 9.78 11.90 -6.48
N ALA A 122 10.95 11.46 -6.02
CA ALA A 122 11.59 10.24 -6.52
C ALA A 122 10.72 9.00 -6.23
N THR A 123 10.13 8.91 -5.04
CA THR A 123 9.19 7.83 -4.69
C THR A 123 7.96 7.85 -5.59
N ASN A 124 7.38 9.01 -5.89
CA ASN A 124 6.21 9.11 -6.77
C ASN A 124 6.54 8.70 -8.21
N ILE A 125 7.72 9.08 -8.71
CA ILE A 125 8.20 8.62 -10.02
C ILE A 125 8.37 7.09 -10.00
N ALA A 126 9.00 6.54 -8.96
CA ALA A 126 9.19 5.10 -8.83
C ALA A 126 7.85 4.32 -8.75
N LEU A 127 6.87 4.83 -8.01
CA LEU A 127 5.52 4.27 -7.91
C LEU A 127 4.82 4.25 -9.28
N ARG A 128 4.87 5.36 -10.02
CA ARG A 128 4.30 5.45 -11.37
C ARG A 128 5.00 4.51 -12.34
N SER A 129 6.33 4.45 -12.31
CA SER A 129 7.11 3.54 -13.15
C SER A 129 6.81 2.08 -12.84
N LEU A 130 6.71 1.72 -11.55
CA LEU A 130 6.34 0.38 -11.11
C LEU A 130 4.92 0.02 -11.60
N ARG A 131 3.95 0.92 -11.44
CA ARG A 131 2.60 0.73 -11.98
C ARG A 131 2.63 0.53 -13.50
N SER A 132 3.33 1.38 -14.24
CA SER A 132 3.45 1.26 -15.71
C SER A 132 4.06 -0.08 -16.11
N ALA A 133 5.11 -0.53 -15.42
CA ALA A 133 5.71 -1.84 -15.67
C ALA A 133 4.74 -3.00 -15.36
N LEU A 134 4.01 -2.93 -14.25
CA LEU A 134 2.99 -3.93 -13.91
C LEU A 134 1.85 -3.98 -14.93
N LEU A 135 1.48 -2.86 -15.54
CA LEU A 135 0.46 -2.83 -16.60
C LEU A 135 0.92 -3.51 -17.91
N LEU A 136 2.22 -3.73 -18.11
CA LEU A 136 2.74 -4.53 -19.23
C LEU A 136 2.50 -6.03 -19.03
N VAL A 137 2.22 -6.47 -17.79
CA VAL A 137 1.85 -7.87 -17.53
C VAL A 137 0.51 -8.15 -18.21
N PRO A 138 0.39 -9.23 -19.01
CA PRO A 138 -0.86 -9.58 -19.68
C PRO A 138 -2.05 -9.61 -18.73
N GLU A 139 -3.19 -9.08 -19.16
CA GLU A 139 -4.39 -8.96 -18.33
C GLU A 139 -4.86 -10.32 -17.78
N GLY A 140 -4.74 -11.40 -18.56
CA GLY A 140 -5.07 -12.75 -18.12
C GLY A 140 -4.26 -13.25 -16.92
N LEU A 141 -3.06 -12.69 -16.69
CA LEU A 141 -2.22 -12.96 -15.51
C LEU A 141 -2.46 -11.97 -14.36
N ARG A 142 -3.03 -10.80 -14.64
CA ARG A 142 -3.37 -9.79 -13.61
C ARG A 142 -4.72 -10.04 -12.97
N GLN A 143 -5.68 -10.58 -13.72
CA GLN A 143 -7.04 -10.83 -13.25
C GLN A 143 -7.12 -12.19 -12.54
N THR A 144 -7.49 -12.15 -11.25
CA THR A 144 -7.81 -13.37 -10.50
C THR A 144 -9.18 -13.94 -10.94
N PRO A 145 -9.49 -15.22 -10.65
CA PRO A 145 -10.80 -15.79 -10.93
C PRO A 145 -11.96 -14.98 -10.34
N GLU A 146 -11.79 -14.44 -9.14
CA GLU A 146 -12.79 -13.63 -8.44
C GLU A 146 -13.04 -12.30 -9.14
N MET A 147 -11.98 -11.66 -9.66
CA MET A 147 -12.09 -10.42 -10.43
C MET A 147 -12.84 -10.65 -11.75
N LYS A 148 -12.57 -11.75 -12.44
CA LYS A 148 -13.28 -12.14 -13.67
C LYS A 148 -14.75 -12.39 -13.40
N PHE A 149 -15.05 -13.14 -12.33
CA PHE A 149 -16.42 -13.39 -11.88
C PHE A 149 -17.16 -12.09 -11.55
N ALA A 150 -16.50 -11.15 -10.85
CA ALA A 150 -17.10 -9.86 -10.55
C ALA A 150 -17.40 -9.06 -11.84
N PHE A 151 -16.47 -9.00 -12.81
CA PHE A 151 -16.71 -8.33 -14.09
C PHE A 151 -17.86 -8.94 -14.89
N ALA A 152 -17.99 -10.27 -14.86
CA ALA A 152 -19.12 -10.97 -15.47
C ALA A 152 -20.47 -10.53 -14.90
N GLN A 153 -20.55 -10.36 -13.57
CA GLN A 153 -21.80 -9.95 -12.91
C GLN A 153 -22.24 -8.53 -13.27
N VAL A 154 -21.30 -7.63 -13.54
CA VAL A 154 -21.59 -6.21 -13.85
C VAL A 154 -21.57 -5.91 -15.35
N GLY A 155 -21.48 -6.94 -16.21
CA GLY A 155 -21.48 -6.77 -17.67
C GLY A 155 -20.25 -6.03 -18.21
N LEU A 156 -19.12 -6.10 -17.50
CA LEU A 156 -17.85 -5.47 -17.88
C LEU A 156 -16.84 -6.48 -18.45
N GLU A 157 -17.32 -7.62 -18.96
CA GLU A 157 -16.47 -8.57 -19.68
C GLU A 157 -15.82 -7.87 -20.88
N LYS A 158 -14.49 -7.98 -20.98
CA LYS A 158 -13.71 -7.48 -22.12
C LYS A 158 -13.15 -8.63 -22.92
#